data_AF-A0A2N7VDQ1-F1
#
_entry.id   AF-A0A2N7VDQ1-F1
#
_cell.length_a   1.000
_cell.length_b   1.000
_cell.length_c   1.000
_cell.angle_alpha   90.00
_cell.angle_beta   90.00
_cell.angle_gamma   90.00
#
_symmetry.space_group_name_H-M   'P 1'
#
loop_
_entity.id
_entity.type
_entity.pdbx_description
1 polymer ?
#
loop_
_entity_poly.entity_id
_entity_poly.type
_entity_poly.pdbx_seq_one_letter_code
_entity_poly.pdbx_strand_id
1 'polypeptide(L)' 'MDAERYKGYSIWGHAIRQGHEYAASGTITQNNKLVETSGVLGTFESESEAELVGLDWSRAWVDSHG' A
#
# COMPACT_ATOMS: atom_id res chain seq x y z
N MET A 1 -8.49 3.62 -8.43
CA MET A 1 -7.38 3.90 -7.53
C MET A 1 -6.11 3.85 -8.35
N ASP A 2 -5.37 4.95 -8.40
CA ASP A 2 -4.18 5.09 -9.26
C ASP A 2 -2.90 4.96 -8.43
N ALA A 3 -1.83 4.51 -9.08
CA ALA A 3 -0.52 4.41 -8.45
C ALA A 3 0.03 5.81 -8.12
N GLU A 4 0.58 6.00 -6.92
CA GLU A 4 1.38 7.19 -6.62
C GLU A 4 2.84 6.95 -7.04
N ARG A 5 3.50 7.97 -7.60
CA ARG A 5 4.94 7.92 -7.89
C ARG A 5 5.71 8.48 -6.70
N TYR A 6 6.58 7.67 -6.10
CA TYR A 6 7.38 8.05 -4.95
C TYR A 6 8.84 7.60 -5.12
N LYS A 7 9.79 8.55 -5.13
CA LYS A 7 11.24 8.31 -5.31
C LYS A 7 11.63 7.34 -6.43
N GLY A 8 10.90 7.38 -7.56
CA GLY A 8 11.15 6.51 -8.71
C GLY A 8 10.47 5.13 -8.65
N TYR A 9 9.74 4.85 -7.58
CA TYR A 9 8.85 3.70 -7.45
C TYR A 9 7.40 4.12 -7.76
N SER A 10 6.60 3.14 -8.16
CA SER A 10 5.14 3.23 -8.13
C SER A 10 4.66 2.50 -6.88
N ILE A 11 3.88 3.20 -6.05
CA ILE A 11 3.36 2.69 -4.78
C ILE A 11 1.84 2.67 -4.81
N TRP A 12 1.26 1.71 -4.09
CA TRP A 12 -0.19 1.55 -3.93
C TRP A 12 -0.51 1.28 -2.48
N GLY A 13 -1.56 1.92 -1.98
CA GLY A 13 -2.28 1.50 -0.79
C GLY A 13 -3.57 0.81 -1.19
N HIS A 14 -3.86 -0.35 -0.62
CA HIS A 14 -5.02 -1.16 -0.93
C HIS A 14 -5.92 -1.28 0.29
N ALA A 15 -7.22 -1.19 0.05
CA ALA A 15 -8.25 -1.57 1.01
C ALA A 15 -9.02 -2.78 0.48
N ILE A 16 -8.84 -3.93 1.12
CA ILE A 16 -9.48 -5.18 0.72
C ILE A 16 -10.64 -5.45 1.67
N ARG A 17 -11.87 -5.32 1.18
CA ARG A 17 -13.07 -5.53 2.01
C ARG A 17 -13.17 -6.96 2.54
N GLN A 18 -13.21 -7.12 3.86
CA GLN A 18 -13.40 -8.37 4.58
C GLN A 18 -14.62 -8.27 5.51
N GLY A 19 -15.80 -8.56 4.96
CA GLY A 19 -17.06 -8.44 5.70
C GLY A 19 -17.44 -6.98 5.96
N HIS A 20 -17.36 -6.55 7.22
CA HIS A 20 -17.66 -5.17 7.64
C HIS A 20 -16.43 -4.27 7.75
N GLU A 21 -15.22 -4.83 7.66
CA GLU A 21 -13.95 -4.11 7.75
C GLU A 21 -13.16 -4.21 6.43
N TYR A 22 -12.03 -3.51 6.37
CA TYR A 22 -11.11 -3.42 5.25
C TYR A 22 -9.71 -3.78 5.71
N ALA A 23 -9.10 -4.80 5.09
CA ALA A 23 -7.71 -5.13 5.31
C ALA A 23 -6.82 -4.16 4.52
N ALA A 24 -5.89 -3.50 5.20
CA ALA A 24 -4.88 -2.64 4.58
C ALA A 24 -3.72 -3.44 4.01
N SER A 25 -3.23 -3.07 2.83
CA SER A 25 -2.04 -3.64 2.23
C SER A 25 -1.33 -2.62 1.34
N GLY A 26 -0.01 -2.70 1.24
CA GLY A 26 0.82 -1.90 0.36
C GLY A 26 1.43 -2.73 -0.76
N THR A 27 1.63 -2.12 -1.92
CA THR A 27 2.40 -2.73 -3.02
C THR A 27 3.37 -1.71 -3.59
N ILE A 28 4.55 -2.17 -3.97
CA ILE A 28 5.61 -1.36 -4.56
C ILE A 28 6.06 -2.03 -5.85
N THR A 29 6.14 -1.26 -6.92
CA THR A 29 6.74 -1.70 -8.18
C THR A 29 7.73 -0.66 -8.67
N GLN A 30 8.61 -1.10 -9.56
CA GLN A 30 9.51 -0.22 -10.29
C GLN A 30 9.62 -0.74 -11.72
N ASN A 31 9.51 0.15 -12.71
CA ASN A 31 9.54 -0.22 -14.13
C ASN A 31 8.57 -1.37 -14.48
N ASN A 32 7.34 -1.29 -13.96
CA ASN A 32 6.27 -2.29 -14.10
C ASN A 32 6.61 -3.69 -13.54
N LYS A 33 7.62 -3.82 -12.68
CA LYS A 33 7.96 -5.06 -11.98
C LYS A 33 7.66 -4.94 -10.49
N LEU A 34 7.01 -5.96 -9.92
CA LEU A 34 6.79 -6.06 -8.48
C LEU A 34 8.13 -6.04 -7.75
N VAL A 35 8.25 -5.14 -6.77
CA VAL A 35 9.41 -5.01 -5.88
C VAL A 35 9.08 -5.65 -4.55
N GLU A 36 7.98 -5.24 -3.91
CA GLU A 36 7.58 -5.75 -2.61
C GLU A 36 6.07 -5.62 -2.37
N THR A 37 5.55 -6.48 -1.48
CA THR A 37 4.19 -6.42 -0.92
C THR A 37 4.25 -6.52 0.61
N SER A 38 3.39 -5.76 1.29
CA SER A 38 3.37 -5.76 2.76
C SER A 38 2.69 -6.96 3.39
N GLY A 39 1.87 -7.70 2.62
CA GLY A 39 0.81 -8.53 3.22
C GLY A 39 -0.25 -7.66 3.90
N VAL A 40 -0.98 -8.22 4.88
CA VAL A 40 -2.01 -7.48 5.64
C VAL A 40 -1.36 -6.70 6.78
N LEU A 41 -1.56 -5.38 6.77
CA LEU A 41 -1.03 -4.45 7.76
C LEU A 41 -1.96 -4.26 8.96
N GLY A 42 -3.25 -4.57 8.79
CA GLY A 42 -4.30 -4.41 9.80
C GLY A 42 -5.68 -4.40 9.16
N THR A 43 -6.72 -4.38 9.98
CA THR A 43 -8.11 -4.18 9.56
C THR A 43 -8.63 -2.83 10.05
N PHE A 44 -9.43 -2.18 9.23
CA PHE A 44 -9.95 -0.83 9.46
C PHE A 44 -11.43 -0.78 9.07
N GLU A 45 -12.23 0.02 9.77
CA GLU A 45 -13.66 0.18 9.42
C GLU A 45 -13.85 1.01 8.14
N SER A 46 -12.88 1.88 7.83
CA SER A 46 -12.90 2.77 6.68
C SER A 46 -12.00 2.26 5.56
N GLU A 47 -12.54 2.22 4.34
CA GLU A 47 -11.79 1.94 3.12
C GLU A 47 -10.61 2.92 2.98
N SER A 48 -10.88 4.22 3.06
CA SER A 48 -9.85 5.25 2.88
C SER A 48 -8.73 5.17 3.92
N GLU A 49 -9.04 4.75 5.15
CA GLU A 49 -8.02 4.55 6.19
C GLU A 49 -7.10 3.37 5.84
N ALA A 50 -7.69 2.24 5.42
CA ALA A 50 -6.91 1.08 4.98
C ALA A 50 -6.01 1.41 3.76
N GLU A 51 -6.51 2.19 2.81
CA GLU A 51 -5.71 2.68 1.68
C GLU A 51 -4.55 3.55 2.14
N LEU A 52 -4.80 4.54 3.01
CA LEU A 52 -3.77 5.44 3.52
C LEU A 52 -2.68 4.68 4.28
N VAL A 53 -3.05 3.71 5.10
CA VAL A 53 -2.10 2.87 5.84
C VAL A 53 -1.21 2.05 4.89
N GLY A 54 -1.80 1.46 3.83
CA GLY A 54 -1.03 0.75 2.81
C GLY A 54 -0.05 1.65 2.05
N LEU A 55 -0.47 2.90 1.78
CA LEU A 55 0.36 3.89 1.10
C LEU A 55 1.51 4.37 1.99
N ASP A 56 1.23 4.66 3.26
CA ASP A 56 2.24 5.11 4.22
C ASP A 56 3.28 4.03 4.53
N TRP A 57 2.85 2.77 4.64
CA TRP A 57 3.79 1.65 4.70
C TRP A 57 4.68 1.60 3.45
N SER A 58 4.10 1.80 2.26
CA SER A 58 4.86 1.75 1.01
C SER A 58 5.91 2.86 0.95
N ARG A 59 5.58 4.07 1.42
CA ARG A 59 6.54 5.18 1.55
C ARG A 59 7.65 4.85 2.53
N ALA A 60 7.31 4.33 3.71
CA ALA A 60 8.29 3.96 4.73
C ALA A 60 9.24 2.85 4.27
N TRP A 61 8.74 1.88 3.49
CA TRP A 61 9.59 0.86 2.88
C TRP A 61 10.56 1.47 1.88
N VAL A 62 10.08 2.34 0.99
CA VAL A 62 10.96 3.03 0.01
C VAL A 62 11.99 3.89 0.73
N ASP A 63 11.63 4.57 1.82
CA ASP A 63 12.56 5.38 2.61
C ASP A 63 13.66 4.56 3.30
N SER A 64 13.40 3.28 3.58
CA SER A 64 14.36 2.37 4.23
C SER A 64 15.21 1.56 3.25
N HIS A 65 14.80 1.43 1.98
CA HIS A 65 15.46 0.58 0.98
C HIS A 65 15.94 1.33 -0.28
N GLY A 66 15.57 2.59 -0.46
CA GLY A 66 15.88 3.44 -1.61
C GLY A 66 17.11 4.33 -1.43
#